data_AF-A0A560PVZ0-F1
#
_entry.id   AF-A0A560PVZ0-F1
#
_cell.length_a   1.000
_cell.length_b   1.000
_cell.length_c   1.000
_cell.angle_alpha   90.00
_cell.angle_beta   90.00
_cell.angle_gamma   90.00
#
_symmetry.space_group_name_H-M   'P 1'
#
loop_
_entity.id
_entity.type
_entity.pdbx_description
1 polymer ?
#
loop_
_entity_poly.entity_id
_entity_poly.type
_entity_poly.pdbx_seq_one_letter_code
_entity_poly.pdbx_strand_id
1 'polypeptide(L)' 'MSERVQVNMREAKSMLSLLAERAWRGDKVVITKDGKPYLDLLPHVDSSRARKPGRLKGKIWISADFDQPTEDIG' A
#
# COMPACT_ATOMS: atom_id res chain seq x y z
N MET A 1 -7.42 -16.45 -1.89
CA MET A 1 -7.01 -15.83 -3.17
C MET A 1 -7.76 -14.52 -3.23
N SER A 2 -7.06 -13.37 -3.32
CA SER A 2 -7.75 -12.07 -3.43
C SER A 2 -8.31 -11.91 -4.83
N GLU A 3 -9.61 -11.68 -4.95
CA GLU A 3 -10.26 -11.44 -6.25
C GLU A 3 -10.25 -9.93 -6.58
N ARG A 4 -10.24 -9.59 -7.87
CA ARG A 4 -10.40 -8.21 -8.31
C ARG A 4 -11.85 -7.97 -8.71
N VAL A 5 -12.51 -7.06 -8.01
CA VAL A 5 -13.88 -6.65 -8.27
C VAL A 5 -13.86 -5.24 -8.86
N GLN A 6 -14.54 -5.04 -9.98
CA GLN A 6 -14.64 -3.75 -10.63
C GLN A 6 -16.10 -3.39 -10.89
N VAL A 7 -16.53 -2.23 -10.40
CA VAL A 7 -17.92 -1.75 -10.53
C VAL A 7 -17.95 -0.29 -10.93
N ASN A 8 -19.05 0.20 -11.48
CA ASN A 8 -19.22 1.63 -11.73
C ASN A 8 -19.73 2.38 -10.49
N MET A 9 -19.63 3.71 -10.51
CA MET A 9 -20.05 4.57 -9.40
C MET A 9 -21.54 4.41 -9.02
N ARG A 10 -22.42 4.17 -10.01
CA ARG A 10 -23.85 4.01 -9.76
C ARG A 10 -24.15 2.71 -9.02
N GLU A 11 -23.55 1.61 -9.46
CA GLU A 11 -23.62 0.31 -8.79
C GLU A 11 -23.03 0.39 -7.39
N ALA A 12 -21.84 0.99 -7.27
CA ALA A 12 -21.14 1.11 -6.00
C ALA A 12 -21.98 1.83 -4.94
N LYS A 13 -22.73 2.88 -5.30
CA LYS A 13 -23.64 3.56 -4.38
C LYS A 13 -24.70 2.61 -3.81
N SER A 14 -25.23 1.70 -4.63
CA SER A 14 -26.28 0.76 -4.22
C SER A 14 -25.76 -0.43 -3.41
N MET A 15 -24.52 -0.89 -3.66
CA MET A 15 -23.94 -2.08 -3.02
C MET A 15 -22.71 -1.79 -2.15
N LEU A 16 -22.57 -0.55 -1.65
CA LEU A 16 -21.39 -0.11 -0.92
C LEU A 16 -21.04 -1.04 0.27
N SER A 17 -22.05 -1.49 1.02
CA SER A 17 -21.85 -2.40 2.15
C SER A 17 -21.21 -3.73 1.73
N LEU A 18 -21.65 -4.33 0.63
CA LEU A 18 -21.08 -5.56 0.09
C LEU A 18 -19.63 -5.36 -0.38
N LEU A 19 -19.38 -4.24 -1.08
CA LEU A 19 -18.05 -3.89 -1.57
C LEU A 19 -17.07 -3.65 -0.42
N ALA A 20 -17.52 -2.99 0.64
CA ALA A 20 -16.73 -2.78 1.85
C ALA A 20 -16.37 -4.11 2.52
N GLU A 21 -17.30 -5.06 2.58
CA GLU A 21 -17.06 -6.40 3.12
C GLU A 21 -16.06 -7.21 2.27
N ARG A 22 -16.12 -7.09 0.94
CA ARG A 22 -15.13 -7.67 0.03
C ARG A 22 -13.74 -7.06 0.22
N ALA A 23 -13.66 -5.73 0.26
CA ALA A 23 -12.40 -5.04 0.56
C ALA A 23 -11.82 -5.46 1.92
N TRP A 24 -12.68 -5.62 2.94
CA TRP A 24 -12.31 -6.11 4.26
C TRP A 24 -11.77 -7.54 4.25
N ARG A 25 -12.33 -8.43 3.44
CA ARG A 25 -11.82 -9.79 3.23
C ARG A 25 -10.51 -9.85 2.44
N GLY A 26 -10.06 -8.73 1.88
CA GLY A 26 -8.82 -8.62 1.12
C GLY A 26 -8.98 -8.70 -0.39
N ASP A 27 -10.20 -8.56 -0.91
CA ASP A 27 -10.42 -8.38 -2.35
C ASP A 27 -9.99 -6.99 -2.79
N LYS A 28 -9.49 -6.89 -4.04
CA LYS A 28 -9.17 -5.61 -4.65
C LYS A 28 -10.42 -5.03 -5.31
N VAL A 29 -11.01 -4.03 -4.67
CA VAL A 29 -12.24 -3.39 -5.17
C VAL A 29 -11.89 -2.07 -5.87
N VAL A 30 -12.21 -1.97 -7.16
CA VAL A 30 -12.00 -0.78 -8.00
C VAL A 30 -13.36 -0.20 -8.39
N ILE A 31 -13.60 1.06 -8.06
CA ILE A 31 -14.78 1.80 -8.50
C ILE A 31 -14.39 2.65 -9.70
N THR A 32 -15.16 2.53 -10.77
CA THR A 32 -14.99 3.27 -12.02
C THR A 32 -16.00 4.40 -12.17
N LYS A 33 -15.61 5.44 -12.91
CA LYS A 33 -16.48 6.53 -13.35
C LYS A 33 -16.21 6.78 -14.83
N ASP A 34 -17.28 6.82 -15.64
CA ASP A 34 -17.19 7.01 -17.10
C ASP A 34 -16.23 6.04 -17.78
N GLY A 35 -16.27 4.76 -17.37
CA GLY A 35 -15.42 3.68 -17.90
C GLY A 35 -13.96 3.69 -17.42
N LYS A 36 -13.56 4.67 -16.60
CA LYS A 36 -12.18 4.80 -16.10
C LYS A 36 -12.12 4.45 -14.61
N PRO A 37 -11.06 3.76 -14.14
CA PRO A 37 -10.79 3.61 -12.71
C PRO A 37 -10.78 4.98 -12.03
N TYR A 38 -11.59 5.13 -10.98
CA TYR A 38 -11.78 6.40 -10.29
C TYR A 38 -11.22 6.35 -8.87
N LEU A 39 -11.52 5.28 -8.13
CA LEU A 39 -10.95 5.06 -6.80
C LEU A 39 -10.87 3.58 -6.46
N ASP A 40 -9.97 3.23 -5.55
CA ASP A 40 -9.89 1.91 -4.93
C ASP A 40 -10.54 1.96 -3.55
N LEU A 41 -11.36 0.94 -3.23
CA LEU A 41 -11.91 0.78 -1.89
C LEU A 41 -10.98 -0.13 -1.09
N LEU A 42 -10.38 0.42 -0.04
CA LEU A 42 -9.40 -0.26 0.81
C LEU A 42 -9.99 -0.45 2.21
N PRO A 43 -9.72 -1.58 2.88
CA PRO A 43 -10.06 -1.72 4.27
C PRO A 43 -9.29 -0.71 5.11
N HIS A 44 -9.95 -0.18 6.14
CA HIS A 44 -9.24 0.61 7.15
C HIS A 44 -8.23 -0.29 7.87
N VAL A 45 -7.02 0.22 8.04
CA VAL A 45 -5.97 -0.45 8.81
C VAL A 45 -5.58 0.49 9.94
N ASP A 46 -5.78 0.05 11.19
CA ASP A 46 -5.30 0.78 12.36
C ASP A 46 -3.78 0.82 12.34
N SER A 47 -3.26 1.91 11.78
CA SER A 47 -1.84 2.16 11.67
C SER A 47 -1.31 2.75 12.98
N SER A 48 -1.28 1.93 14.03
CA SER A 48 -0.51 2.23 15.25
C SER A 48 0.65 1.24 15.46
N ARG A 49 1.04 0.43 14.48
CA ARG A 49 2.34 -0.22 14.57
C ARG A 49 3.41 0.82 14.27
N ALA A 50 3.73 1.64 15.27
CA ALA A 50 4.92 2.47 15.29
C ALA A 50 6.06 1.62 14.72
N ARG A 51 6.65 2.07 13.60
CA ARG A 51 7.84 1.41 13.08
C ARG A 51 8.81 1.35 14.24
N LYS A 52 9.25 0.15 14.65
CA LYS A 52 10.36 0.04 15.60
C LYS A 52 11.64 0.37 14.82
N PRO A 53 12.24 1.57 14.95
CA PRO A 53 13.57 1.80 14.41
C PRO A 53 14.56 0.83 15.08
N GLY A 54 15.69 0.57 14.44
CA GLY A 54 16.73 -0.30 15.02
C GLY A 54 16.59 -1.80 14.73
N ARG A 55 15.78 -2.23 13.75
CA ARG A 55 15.82 -3.62 13.24
C ARG A 55 17.21 -4.05 12.72
N LEU A 56 18.03 -3.08 12.36
CA LEU A 56 19.41 -3.26 11.92
C LEU A 56 20.43 -2.78 12.97
N LYS A 57 19.99 -2.44 14.20
CA LYS A 57 20.90 -2.03 15.28
C LYS A 57 21.86 -3.19 15.57
N GLY A 58 23.16 -2.93 15.44
CA GLY A 58 24.23 -3.93 15.61
C GLY A 58 24.40 -4.90 14.44
N LYS A 59 23.65 -4.74 13.33
CA LYS A 59 23.80 -5.53 12.09
C LYS A 59 24.44 -4.73 10.94
N ILE A 60 24.76 -3.47 11.18
CA ILE A 60 25.42 -2.59 10.21
C ILE A 60 26.85 -2.42 10.71
N TRP A 61 27.80 -2.82 9.87
CA TRP A 61 29.21 -2.49 10.03
C TRP A 61 29.54 -1.41 9.01
N ILE A 62 30.02 -0.27 9.49
CA ILE A 62 30.53 0.81 8.64
C ILE A 62 32.03 0.59 8.55
N SER A 63 32.53 0.46 7.33
CA SER A 63 33.96 0.33 7.08
C SER A 63 34.68 1.64 7.41
N ALA A 64 35.94 1.56 7.85
CA ALA A 64 36.72 2.73 8.28
C ALA A 64 37.00 3.74 7.16
N ASP A 65 36.86 3.32 5.91
CA ASP A 65 37.00 4.10 4.69
C ASP A 65 35.67 4.66 4.16
N PHE A 66 34.55 4.44 4.86
CA PHE A 66 33.23 4.89 4.39
C PHE A 66 33.14 6.41 4.18
N ASP A 67 33.81 7.18 5.03
CA ASP A 67 33.86 8.64 4.95
C ASP A 67 34.96 9.14 3.99
N GLN A 68 35.74 8.24 3.38
CA GLN A 68 36.77 8.63 2.43
C GLN A 68 36.13 8.94 1.08
N PRO A 69 36.40 10.12 0.50
CA PRO A 69 35.99 10.40 -0.87
C PRO A 69 36.69 9.42 -1.80
N THR A 70 35.91 8.65 -2.56
CA THR A 70 36.44 7.92 -3.71
C THR A 70 36.87 8.96 -4.75
N GLU A 71 38.09 8.85 -5.26
CA GLU A 71 38.65 9.78 -6.28
C GLU A 71 37.91 9.75 -7.63
N ASP A 72 36.76 9.07 -7.71
CA ASP A 72 35.92 8.93 -8.90
C ASP A 72 34.66 9.83 -8.79
N ILE A 73 34.93 11.13 -8.69
CA ILE A 73 33.98 12.17 -9.06
C ILE A 73 34.67 13.02 -10.14
N GLY A 74 34.74 12.45 -11.34
CA GLY A 74 35.19 13.08 -12.58
C GLY A 74 34.15 12.90 -13.69
#